data_AF-A0A2D5FEQ8-F1
#
_entry.id   AF-A0A2D5FEQ8-F1
#
_cell.length_a   1.000
_cell.length_b   1.000
_cell.length_c   1.000
_cell.angle_alpha   90.00
_cell.angle_beta   90.00
_cell.angle_gamma   90.00
#
_symmetry.space_group_name_H-M   'P 1'
#
loop_
_entity.id
_entity.type
_entity.pdbx_description
1 polymer ?
#
loop_
_entity_poly.entity_id
_entity_poly.type
_entity_poly.pdbx_seq_one_letter_code
_entity_poly.pdbx_strand_id
1 'polypeptide(L)'
;MNQDLELAERVLSEMRSRAPFELALFVSNAVHSWRATRNPYHMDLALMACKQHEAMPSPAVIEAATEAAQLRFNGEASGTAEKIITERAKSEALLLMASLIYRQLPQHVAASKAATQHSASHPKLKPLKASTLERYYSDRYVKTGREAELFASWDRVLGEQEAAGWQELARTLPMADDELTGSRR
;
A
#
# COMPACT_ATOMS: atom_id res chain seq x y z
N MET A 1 -16.45 21.78 12.45
CA MET A 1 -15.28 21.09 13.01
C MET A 1 -15.26 19.69 12.39
N ASN A 2 -14.09 19.15 12.03
CA ASN A 2 -14.01 17.91 11.26
C ASN A 2 -14.33 16.71 12.19
N GLN A 3 -15.43 15.99 11.93
CA GLN A 3 -15.89 14.86 12.77
C GLN A 3 -14.80 13.79 12.96
N ASP A 4 -13.88 13.64 12.01
CA ASP A 4 -12.77 12.68 12.09
C ASP A 4 -11.69 13.10 13.10
N LEU A 5 -11.49 14.41 13.29
CA LEU A 5 -10.60 14.95 14.32
C LEU A 5 -11.23 14.84 15.70
N GLU A 6 -12.53 15.10 15.81
CA GLU A 6 -13.27 14.99 17.07
C GLU A 6 -13.20 13.58 17.66
N LEU A 7 -13.38 12.54 16.83
CA LEU A 7 -13.24 11.15 17.28
C LEU A 7 -11.81 10.85 17.76
N ALA A 8 -10.80 11.30 17.02
CA ALA A 8 -9.40 11.06 17.35
C ALA A 8 -8.99 11.74 18.67
N GLU A 9 -9.43 12.99 18.88
CA GLU A 9 -9.22 13.73 20.12
C GLU A 9 -9.92 13.06 21.31
N ARG A 10 -11.14 12.56 21.11
CA ARG A 10 -11.88 11.81 22.12
C ARG A 10 -11.14 10.51 22.49
N VAL A 11 -10.69 9.75 21.50
CA VAL A 11 -9.87 8.54 21.72
C VAL A 11 -8.61 8.86 22.51
N LEU A 12 -7.89 9.93 22.14
CA LEU A 12 -6.68 10.34 22.86
C LEU A 12 -7.00 10.66 24.32
N SER A 13 -8.03 11.47 24.56
CA SER A 13 -8.44 11.86 25.92
C SER A 13 -8.81 10.65 26.78
N GLU A 14 -9.63 9.73 26.25
CA GLU A 14 -10.05 8.54 26.98
C GLU A 14 -8.90 7.56 27.24
N MET A 15 -8.04 7.31 26.24
CA MET A 15 -6.93 6.37 26.35
C MET A 15 -5.86 6.84 27.33
N ARG A 16 -5.64 8.16 27.48
CA ARG A 16 -4.68 8.72 28.45
C ARG A 16 -5.01 8.36 29.91
N SER A 17 -6.28 8.07 30.21
CA SER A 17 -6.68 7.61 31.54
C SER A 17 -6.40 6.13 31.80
N ARG A 18 -6.01 5.36 30.77
CA ARG A 18 -5.91 3.89 30.78
C ARG A 18 -4.55 3.36 30.35
N ALA A 19 -3.73 4.20 29.71
CA ALA A 19 -2.49 3.79 29.07
C ALA A 19 -1.46 4.93 29.07
N PRO A 20 -0.16 4.59 28.87
CA PRO A 20 0.88 5.58 28.60
C PRO A 20 0.50 6.50 27.44
N PHE A 21 0.99 7.75 27.49
CA PHE A 21 0.64 8.76 26.51
C PHE A 21 1.01 8.36 25.08
N GLU A 22 2.14 7.68 24.90
CA GLU A 22 2.63 7.18 23.63
C GLU A 22 1.64 6.19 23.00
N LEU A 23 1.09 5.27 23.80
CA LEU A 23 0.07 4.33 23.33
C LEU A 23 -1.24 5.06 23.02
N ALA A 24 -1.67 5.99 23.88
CA ALA A 24 -2.89 6.78 23.64
C ALA A 24 -2.80 7.58 22.34
N LEU A 25 -1.64 8.18 22.06
CA LEU A 25 -1.36 8.92 20.83
C LEU A 25 -1.32 7.99 19.62
N PHE A 26 -0.66 6.84 19.72
CA PHE A 26 -0.62 5.84 18.64
C PHE A 26 -2.02 5.36 18.27
N VAL A 27 -2.83 4.99 19.27
CA VAL A 27 -4.20 4.49 19.07
C VAL A 27 -5.09 5.58 18.47
N SER A 28 -5.00 6.82 18.94
CA SER A 28 -5.71 7.97 18.37
C SER A 28 -5.36 8.20 16.89
N ASN A 29 -4.07 8.20 16.56
CA ASN A 29 -3.59 8.35 15.18
C ASN A 29 -4.08 7.22 14.28
N ALA A 30 -4.06 5.98 14.78
CA ALA A 30 -4.55 4.83 14.04
C ALA A 30 -6.07 4.95 13.74
N VAL A 31 -6.88 5.35 14.73
CA VAL A 31 -8.32 5.62 14.51
C VAL A 31 -8.54 6.75 13.51
N HIS A 32 -7.75 7.82 13.57
CA HIS A 32 -7.82 8.92 12.61
C HIS A 32 -7.46 8.46 11.18
N SER A 33 -6.38 7.69 11.02
CA SER A 33 -5.98 7.12 9.73
C SER A 33 -7.04 6.19 9.17
N TRP A 34 -7.70 5.39 10.02
CA TRP A 34 -8.84 4.59 9.59
C TRP A 34 -9.99 5.46 9.09
N ARG A 35 -10.38 6.53 9.79
CA ARG A 35 -11.45 7.43 9.34
C ARG A 35 -11.15 8.05 7.98
N ALA A 36 -9.92 8.56 7.81
CA ALA A 36 -9.48 9.22 6.59
C ALA A 36 -9.38 8.29 5.38
N THR A 37 -8.95 7.03 5.58
CA THR A 37 -8.66 6.09 4.48
C THR A 37 -9.71 4.99 4.32
N ARG A 38 -10.55 4.79 5.34
CA ARG A 38 -11.47 3.66 5.51
C ARG A 38 -10.80 2.28 5.42
N ASN A 39 -9.47 2.21 5.63
CA ASN A 39 -8.70 0.97 5.61
C ASN A 39 -8.74 0.26 6.97
N PRO A 40 -9.30 -0.97 7.07
CA PRO A 40 -9.46 -1.68 8.33
C PRO A 40 -8.14 -2.03 9.04
N TYR A 41 -7.03 -2.10 8.30
CA TYR A 41 -5.69 -2.33 8.86
C TYR A 41 -5.37 -1.40 10.03
N HIS A 42 -5.76 -0.13 9.95
CA HIS A 42 -5.47 0.83 11.01
C HIS A 42 -6.26 0.54 12.30
N MET A 43 -7.48 0.01 12.20
CA MET A 43 -8.24 -0.42 13.38
C MET A 43 -7.65 -1.69 13.99
N ASP A 44 -7.21 -2.63 13.16
CA ASP A 44 -6.55 -3.85 13.63
C ASP A 44 -5.24 -3.49 14.38
N LEU A 45 -4.45 -2.55 13.83
CA LEU A 45 -3.26 -2.02 14.51
C LEU A 45 -3.58 -1.39 15.88
N ALA A 46 -4.64 -0.57 15.96
CA ALA A 46 -5.04 0.07 17.21
C ALA A 46 -5.36 -0.98 18.29
N LEU A 47 -6.14 -2.01 17.94
CA LEU A 47 -6.52 -3.08 18.87
C LEU A 47 -5.34 -3.98 19.24
N MET A 48 -4.45 -4.28 18.29
CA MET A 48 -3.22 -5.03 18.56
C MET A 48 -2.31 -4.28 19.53
N ALA A 49 -2.14 -2.97 19.36
CA ALA A 49 -1.31 -2.16 20.25
C ALA A 49 -1.88 -2.13 21.67
N CYS A 50 -3.20 -1.98 21.82
CA CYS A 50 -3.88 -2.13 23.12
C CYS A 50 -3.58 -3.48 23.76
N LYS A 51 -3.71 -4.59 22.99
CA LYS A 51 -3.44 -5.94 23.50
C LYS A 51 -1.99 -6.14 23.92
N GLN A 52 -1.03 -5.65 23.15
CA GLN A 52 0.42 -5.78 23.43
C GLN A 52 0.84 -5.05 24.71
N HIS A 53 0.16 -3.95 25.03
CA HIS A 53 0.43 -3.16 26.24
C HIS A 53 -0.49 -3.53 27.40
N GLU A 54 -1.26 -4.62 27.28
CA GLU A 54 -2.26 -5.06 28.26
C GLU A 54 -3.27 -3.95 28.63
N ALA A 55 -3.48 -3.00 27.74
CA ALA A 55 -4.40 -1.89 27.92
C ALA A 55 -5.76 -2.25 27.34
N MET A 56 -6.82 -1.96 28.09
CA MET A 56 -8.17 -2.11 27.59
C MET A 56 -8.50 -0.97 26.61
N PRO A 57 -9.01 -1.26 25.40
CA PRO A 57 -9.50 -0.23 24.50
C PRO A 57 -10.53 0.67 25.18
N SER A 58 -10.50 1.97 24.90
CA SER A 58 -11.51 2.89 25.43
C SER A 58 -12.87 2.70 24.76
N PRO A 59 -13.97 3.20 25.35
CA PRO A 59 -15.29 3.20 24.72
C PRO A 59 -15.28 3.78 23.29
N ALA A 60 -14.60 4.90 23.05
CA ALA A 60 -14.49 5.48 21.71
C ALA A 60 -13.74 4.56 20.72
N VAL A 61 -12.72 3.83 21.18
CA VAL A 61 -12.02 2.83 20.33
C VAL A 61 -12.94 1.65 20.01
N ILE A 62 -13.73 1.19 20.97
CA ILE A 62 -14.71 0.10 20.77
C ILE A 62 -15.80 0.54 19.77
N GLU A 63 -16.30 1.76 19.89
CA GLU A 63 -17.26 2.35 18.96
C GLU A 63 -16.70 2.38 17.52
N ALA A 64 -15.49 2.92 17.35
CA ALA A 64 -14.80 2.95 16.06
C ALA A 64 -14.55 1.54 15.49
N ALA A 65 -14.14 0.59 16.34
CA ALA A 65 -13.92 -0.80 15.93
C ALA A 65 -15.22 -1.49 15.50
N THR A 66 -16.32 -1.19 16.18
CA THR A 66 -17.65 -1.72 15.87
C THR A 66 -18.18 -1.15 14.57
N GLU A 67 -18.02 0.16 14.33
CA GLU A 67 -18.33 0.76 13.03
C GLU A 67 -17.49 0.14 11.91
N ALA A 68 -16.17 -0.02 12.12
CA ALA A 68 -15.31 -0.68 11.15
C ALA A 68 -15.75 -2.12 10.88
N ALA A 69 -16.21 -2.86 11.88
CA ALA A 69 -16.78 -4.19 11.72
C ALA A 69 -18.10 -4.17 10.94
N GLN A 70 -19.00 -3.22 11.22
CA GLN A 70 -20.27 -3.06 10.50
C GLN A 70 -20.06 -2.73 9.02
N LEU A 71 -19.13 -1.81 8.72
CA LEU A 71 -18.77 -1.46 7.35
C LEU A 71 -18.14 -2.64 6.61
N ARG A 72 -17.34 -3.47 7.30
CA ARG A 72 -16.83 -4.72 6.72
C ARG A 72 -17.96 -5.71 6.42
N PHE A 73 -18.88 -5.89 7.36
CA PHE A 73 -20.02 -6.79 7.21
C PHE A 73 -20.93 -6.38 6.05
N ASN A 74 -21.16 -5.07 5.87
CA ASN A 74 -21.99 -4.52 4.81
C ASN A 74 -21.26 -4.39 3.46
N GLY A 75 -19.96 -4.70 3.37
CA GLY A 75 -19.16 -4.56 2.15
C GLY A 75 -18.76 -3.11 1.78
N GLU A 76 -19.03 -2.15 2.67
CA GLU A 76 -18.76 -0.72 2.50
C GLU A 76 -17.33 -0.31 2.89
N ALA A 77 -16.54 -1.23 3.46
CA ALA A 77 -15.15 -0.96 3.79
C ALA A 77 -14.27 -0.76 2.55
N SER A 78 -13.48 0.32 2.56
CA SER A 78 -12.39 0.53 1.60
C SER A 78 -11.19 -0.33 2.02
N GLY A 79 -11.26 -1.63 1.73
CA GLY A 79 -10.18 -2.55 2.09
C GLY A 79 -10.68 -3.93 2.45
N THR A 80 -11.45 -4.57 1.56
CA THR A 80 -11.58 -6.03 1.62
C THR A 80 -10.18 -6.64 1.51
N ALA A 81 -9.95 -7.83 2.08
CA ALA A 81 -8.66 -8.52 1.96
C ALA A 81 -8.19 -8.59 0.49
N GLU A 82 -9.13 -8.76 -0.42
CA GLU A 82 -8.92 -8.69 -1.86
C GLU A 82 -8.39 -7.34 -2.36
N LYS A 83 -8.93 -6.20 -1.90
CA LYS A 83 -8.40 -4.87 -2.23
C LYS A 83 -6.98 -4.68 -1.69
N ILE A 84 -6.69 -5.15 -0.47
CA ILE A 84 -5.34 -5.07 0.11
C ILE A 84 -4.35 -5.90 -0.72
N ILE A 85 -4.73 -7.14 -1.06
CA ILE A 85 -3.92 -8.02 -1.92
C ILE A 85 -3.71 -7.38 -3.29
N THR A 86 -4.74 -6.78 -3.89
CA THR A 86 -4.66 -6.08 -5.17
C THR A 86 -3.72 -4.87 -5.11
N GLU A 87 -3.83 -4.03 -4.07
CA GLU A 87 -2.96 -2.86 -3.90
C GLU A 87 -1.50 -3.26 -3.64
N ARG A 88 -1.28 -4.35 -2.89
CA ARG A 88 0.04 -4.93 -2.68
C ARG A 88 0.63 -5.44 -3.99
N ALA A 89 -0.09 -6.28 -4.73
CA ALA A 89 0.34 -6.82 -6.02
C ALA A 89 0.65 -5.71 -7.03
N LYS A 90 -0.18 -4.65 -7.07
CA LYS A 90 0.07 -3.45 -7.86
C LYS A 90 1.35 -2.74 -7.43
N SER A 91 1.58 -2.58 -6.12
CA SER A 91 2.77 -1.91 -5.60
C SER A 91 4.05 -2.70 -5.90
N GLU A 92 4.00 -4.03 -5.83
CA GLU A 92 5.09 -4.93 -6.24
C GLU A 92 5.40 -4.77 -7.74
N ALA A 93 4.38 -4.72 -8.61
CA ALA A 93 4.56 -4.50 -10.04
C ALA A 93 5.19 -3.13 -10.35
N LEU A 94 4.76 -2.05 -9.68
CA LEU A 94 5.33 -0.72 -9.86
C LEU A 94 6.78 -0.63 -9.35
N LEU A 95 7.11 -1.34 -8.27
CA LEU A 95 8.48 -1.40 -7.75
C LEU A 95 9.40 -2.16 -8.73
N LEU A 96 8.91 -3.24 -9.34
CA LEU A 96 9.62 -3.93 -10.42
C LEU A 96 9.82 -3.01 -11.63
N MET A 97 8.81 -2.24 -12.02
CA MET A 97 9.00 -1.24 -13.09
C MET A 97 10.11 -0.25 -12.73
N ALA A 98 10.10 0.28 -11.50
CA ALA A 98 11.14 1.20 -11.04
C ALA A 98 12.54 0.59 -11.12
N SER A 99 12.72 -0.67 -10.68
CA SER A 99 14.02 -1.32 -10.72
C SER A 99 14.52 -1.58 -12.14
N LEU A 100 13.61 -1.92 -13.07
CA LEU A 100 13.93 -2.07 -14.49
C LEU A 100 14.30 -0.72 -15.15
N ILE A 101 13.57 0.35 -14.84
CA ILE A 101 13.85 1.71 -15.34
C ILE A 101 15.19 2.21 -14.80
N TYR A 102 15.48 1.94 -13.53
CA TYR A 102 16.79 2.24 -12.93
C TYR A 102 17.94 1.52 -13.65
N ARG A 103 17.68 0.33 -14.23
CA ARG A 103 18.59 -0.39 -15.14
C ARG A 103 18.52 0.07 -16.60
N GLN A 104 18.05 1.29 -16.84
CA GLN A 104 17.99 1.96 -18.13
C GLN A 104 17.03 1.30 -19.14
N LEU A 105 16.05 0.51 -18.69
CA LEU A 105 14.99 0.05 -19.59
C LEU A 105 13.98 1.18 -19.83
N PRO A 106 13.51 1.38 -21.07
CA PRO A 106 12.43 2.32 -21.32
C PRO A 106 11.17 1.96 -20.52
N GLN A 107 10.44 2.98 -20.06
CA GLN A 107 9.24 2.80 -19.21
C GLN A 107 8.23 1.80 -19.81
N HIS A 108 8.02 1.82 -21.13
CA HIS A 108 7.09 0.91 -21.79
C HIS A 108 7.55 -0.55 -21.79
N VAL A 109 8.85 -0.79 -21.90
CA VAL A 109 9.44 -2.14 -21.78
C VAL A 109 9.32 -2.62 -20.34
N ALA A 110 9.61 -1.75 -19.37
CA ALA A 110 9.47 -2.07 -17.96
C ALA A 110 8.01 -2.40 -17.59
N ALA A 111 7.04 -1.63 -18.10
CA ALA A 111 5.62 -1.87 -17.88
C ALA A 111 5.15 -3.20 -18.49
N SER A 112 5.61 -3.52 -19.69
CA SER A 112 5.32 -4.79 -20.36
C SER A 112 5.82 -5.98 -19.54
N LYS A 113 7.08 -5.97 -19.12
CA LYS A 113 7.67 -7.02 -18.27
C LYS A 113 6.96 -7.14 -16.91
N ALA A 114 6.61 -6.01 -16.30
CA ALA A 114 5.91 -5.99 -15.02
C ALA A 114 4.47 -6.52 -15.13
N ALA A 115 3.77 -6.26 -16.24
CA ALA A 115 2.44 -6.81 -16.50
C ALA A 115 2.48 -8.35 -16.55
N THR A 116 3.46 -8.92 -17.27
CA THR A 116 3.64 -10.37 -17.36
C THR A 116 3.96 -10.97 -16.00
N GLN A 117 4.92 -10.38 -15.27
CA GLN A 117 5.30 -10.87 -13.94
C GLN A 117 4.13 -10.78 -12.95
N HIS A 118 3.34 -9.71 -12.99
CA HIS A 118 2.13 -9.57 -12.16
C HIS A 118 1.13 -10.69 -12.45
N SER A 119 0.82 -10.93 -13.74
CA SER A 119 -0.12 -11.98 -14.14
C SER A 119 0.35 -13.38 -13.72
N ALA A 120 1.65 -13.66 -13.84
CA ALA A 120 2.24 -14.93 -13.44
C ALA A 120 2.26 -15.13 -11.91
N SER A 121 2.59 -14.08 -11.15
CA SER A 121 2.73 -14.14 -9.69
C SER A 121 1.38 -14.12 -8.97
N HIS A 122 0.36 -13.51 -9.59
CA HIS A 122 -0.94 -13.27 -8.99
C HIS A 122 -2.10 -13.77 -9.88
N PRO A 123 -2.16 -15.08 -10.23
CA PRO A 123 -3.08 -15.61 -11.24
C PRO A 123 -4.57 -15.53 -10.84
N LYS A 124 -4.87 -15.29 -9.56
CA LYS A 124 -6.23 -15.13 -9.03
C LYS A 124 -6.73 -13.68 -9.08
N LEU A 125 -5.85 -12.71 -9.35
CA LEU A 125 -6.21 -11.30 -9.42
C LEU A 125 -6.52 -10.90 -10.86
N LYS A 126 -7.31 -9.84 -11.03
CA LYS A 126 -7.52 -9.24 -12.35
C LYS A 126 -6.17 -8.78 -12.92
N PRO A 127 -5.80 -9.21 -14.15
CA PRO A 127 -4.54 -8.78 -14.76
C PRO A 127 -4.47 -7.26 -14.94
N LEU A 128 -3.29 -6.70 -14.68
CA LEU A 128 -3.00 -5.29 -14.94
C LEU A 128 -2.31 -5.17 -16.29
N LYS A 129 -2.92 -4.41 -17.20
CA LYS A 129 -2.36 -4.14 -18.52
C LYS A 129 -1.13 -3.23 -18.43
N ALA A 130 -0.17 -3.40 -19.32
CA ALA A 130 1.05 -2.59 -19.42
C ALA A 130 0.72 -1.08 -19.46
N SER A 131 -0.22 -0.66 -20.32
CA SER A 131 -0.67 0.74 -20.40
C SER A 131 -1.29 1.26 -19.10
N THR A 132 -1.95 0.39 -18.31
CA THR A 132 -2.47 0.76 -16.98
C THR A 132 -1.33 0.98 -15.99
N LEU A 133 -0.34 0.09 -16.01
CA LEU A 133 0.84 0.18 -15.15
C LEU A 133 1.69 1.40 -15.49
N GLU A 134 1.90 1.72 -16.78
CA GLU A 134 2.58 2.96 -17.20
C GLU A 134 1.93 4.20 -16.60
N ARG A 135 0.60 4.32 -16.72
CA ARG A 135 -0.14 5.45 -16.17
C ARG A 135 0.01 5.54 -14.65
N TYR A 136 -0.17 4.42 -13.94
CA TYR A 136 -0.01 4.39 -12.48
C TYR A 136 1.41 4.72 -12.04
N TYR A 137 2.41 4.28 -12.79
CA TYR A 137 3.80 4.61 -12.54
C TYR A 137 4.05 6.11 -12.69
N SER A 138 3.64 6.69 -13.82
CA SER A 138 3.78 8.14 -14.07
C SER A 138 3.08 8.98 -13.00
N ASP A 139 1.85 8.61 -12.61
CA ASP A 139 1.09 9.36 -11.61
C ASP A 139 1.67 9.24 -10.20
N ARG A 140 2.19 8.07 -9.81
CA ARG A 140 2.62 7.80 -8.44
C ARG A 140 4.11 8.07 -8.19
N TYR A 141 4.96 7.89 -9.19
CA TYR A 141 6.42 7.97 -9.08
C TYR A 141 7.00 9.18 -9.80
N VAL A 142 6.67 9.37 -11.07
CA VAL A 142 7.28 10.44 -11.90
C VAL A 142 6.76 11.82 -11.48
N LYS A 143 5.44 12.03 -11.51
CA LYS A 143 4.83 13.34 -11.21
C LYS A 143 5.02 13.80 -9.78
N THR A 144 5.27 12.89 -8.84
CA THR A 144 5.43 13.19 -7.42
C THR A 144 6.90 13.38 -7.01
N GLY A 145 7.85 13.12 -7.90
CA GLY A 145 9.29 13.14 -7.60
C GLY A 145 9.80 11.90 -6.85
N ARG A 146 8.91 10.98 -6.46
CA ARG A 146 9.28 9.75 -5.72
C ARG A 146 10.22 8.83 -6.48
N GLU A 147 10.19 8.85 -7.82
CA GLU A 147 11.13 8.10 -8.64
C GLU A 147 12.58 8.53 -8.34
N ALA A 148 12.86 9.83 -8.42
CA ALA A 148 14.19 10.37 -8.18
C ALA A 148 14.66 10.12 -6.75
N GLU A 149 13.77 10.27 -5.76
CA GLU A 149 14.06 9.94 -4.36
C GLU A 149 14.43 8.46 -4.19
N LEU A 150 13.67 7.57 -4.83
CA LEU A 150 13.89 6.13 -4.76
C LEU A 150 15.22 5.74 -5.43
N PHE A 151 15.53 6.29 -6.60
CA PHE A 151 16.78 6.01 -7.31
C PHE A 151 17.99 6.52 -6.52
N ALA A 152 17.92 7.75 -6.00
CA ALA A 152 18.96 8.28 -5.13
C ALA A 152 19.12 7.48 -3.83
N SER A 153 18.05 6.85 -3.33
CA SER A 153 18.16 5.90 -2.23
C SER A 153 18.92 4.65 -2.66
N TRP A 154 18.58 4.07 -3.82
CA TRP A 154 19.25 2.88 -4.35
C TRP A 154 20.72 3.09 -4.63
N ASP A 155 21.11 4.24 -5.19
CA ASP A 155 22.52 4.60 -5.38
C ASP A 155 23.35 4.53 -4.09
N ARG A 156 22.71 4.73 -2.93
CA ARG A 156 23.36 4.71 -1.61
C ARG A 156 23.36 3.35 -0.94
N VAL A 157 22.38 2.50 -1.22
CA VAL A 157 22.11 1.28 -0.43
C VAL A 157 22.17 -0.02 -1.22
N LEU A 158 22.10 0.01 -2.56
CA LEU A 158 22.16 -1.21 -3.34
C LEU A 158 23.58 -1.78 -3.35
N GLY A 159 23.73 -3.01 -2.88
CA GLY A 159 24.94 -3.79 -3.08
C GLY A 159 25.09 -4.27 -4.53
N GLU A 160 26.29 -4.72 -4.87
CA GLU A 160 26.59 -5.26 -6.21
C GLU A 160 25.75 -6.50 -6.54
N GLN A 161 25.41 -7.33 -5.54
CA GLN A 161 24.61 -8.55 -5.74
C GLN A 161 23.16 -8.23 -6.10
N GLU A 162 22.52 -7.32 -5.37
CA GLU A 162 21.16 -6.86 -5.68
C GLU A 162 21.13 -6.19 -7.05
N ALA A 163 22.18 -5.45 -7.37
CA ALA A 163 22.32 -4.80 -8.66
C ALA A 163 22.38 -5.80 -9.82
N ALA A 164 23.19 -6.84 -9.67
CA ALA A 164 23.28 -7.94 -10.64
C ALA A 164 21.94 -8.68 -10.77
N GLY A 165 21.23 -8.91 -9.66
CA GLY A 165 19.92 -9.55 -9.66
C GLY A 165 18.89 -8.78 -10.48
N TRP A 166 18.86 -7.45 -10.39
CA TRP A 166 17.96 -6.63 -11.20
C TRP A 166 18.33 -6.60 -12.68
N GLN A 167 19.63 -6.60 -12.98
CA GLN A 167 20.10 -6.70 -14.36
C GLN A 167 19.65 -8.03 -14.98
N GLU A 168 19.74 -9.13 -14.23
CA GLU A 168 19.32 -10.45 -14.70
C GLU A 168 17.80 -10.53 -14.89
N LEU A 169 17.01 -9.98 -13.98
CA LEU A 169 15.56 -9.84 -14.14
C LEU A 169 15.21 -9.05 -15.40
N ALA A 170 15.92 -7.96 -15.68
CA ALA A 170 15.70 -7.16 -16.88
C ALA A 170 15.91 -7.97 -18.17
N ARG A 171 16.87 -8.90 -18.18
CA ARG A 171 17.16 -9.77 -19.33
C ARG A 171 16.16 -10.92 -19.46
N THR A 172 15.78 -11.55 -18.35
CA THR A 172 15.05 -12.83 -18.36
C THR A 172 13.53 -12.67 -18.40
N LEU A 173 12.99 -11.56 -17.88
CA LEU A 173 11.54 -11.40 -17.84
C LEU A 173 10.95 -11.29 -19.26
N PRO A 174 9.93 -12.10 -19.60
CA PRO A 174 9.27 -12.02 -20.90
C PRO A 174 8.46 -10.72 -21.04
N MET A 175 8.23 -10.32 -22.29
CA MET A 175 7.32 -9.22 -22.62
C MET A 175 5.86 -9.66 -22.45
N ALA A 176 4.97 -8.69 -22.28
CA ALA A 176 3.53 -8.90 -22.30
C ALA A 176 3.06 -9.36 -23.69
N ASP A 177 2.08 -10.25 -23.70
CA ASP A 177 1.32 -10.59 -24.90
C ASP A 177 0.31 -9.49 -25.27
N ASP A 178 -0.43 -9.69 -26.37
CA ASP A 178 -1.40 -8.72 -26.87
C ASP A 178 -2.53 -8.44 -25.86
N GLU A 179 -2.92 -9.43 -25.06
CA GLU A 179 -3.98 -9.30 -24.04
C GLU A 179 -3.56 -8.34 -22.92
N LEU A 180 -2.29 -8.42 -22.53
CA LEU A 180 -1.69 -7.63 -21.45
C LEU A 180 -1.11 -6.29 -21.93
N THR A 181 -0.90 -6.08 -23.22
CA THR A 181 -0.34 -4.81 -23.74
C THR A 181 -1.35 -3.65 -23.65
N GLY A 182 -2.64 -3.94 -23.88
CA GLY A 182 -3.71 -2.96 -23.68
C GLY A 182 -3.78 -1.87 -24.74
N SER A 183 -3.43 -2.20 -25.99
CA SER A 183 -3.58 -1.34 -27.16
C SER A 183 -5.03 -0.83 -27.26
N ARG A 184 -5.22 0.50 -27.21
CA ARG A 184 -6.44 1.13 -27.71
C ARG A 184 -6.50 0.86 -29.22
N ARG A 185 -7.50 0.11 -29.67
CA ARG A 185 -7.96 0.20 -31.06
C ARG A 185 -8.53 1.60 -31.30
#